data_AF-A0A136M334-F1
#
_entry.id   AF-A0A136M334-F1
#
_cell.length_a   1.000
_cell.length_b   1.000
_cell.length_c   1.000
_cell.angle_alpha   90.00
_cell.angle_beta   90.00
_cell.angle_gamma   90.00
#
_symmetry.space_group_name_H-M   'P 1'
#
loop_
_entity.id
_entity.type
_entity.pdbx_description
1 polymer ?
#
loop_
_entity_poly.entity_id
_entity_poly.type
_entity_poly.pdbx_seq_one_letter_code
_entity_poly.pdbx_strand_id
1 'polypeptide(L)'
;MKTSIGHLILLTTLLFASCECISTDESISPIIDTELPSSTTIGETISFKIYHVVFNGCGEYSRQETTRDGKTISVKFYGKYPSCKM
;
A
#
# COMPACT_ATOMS: atom_id res chain seq x y z
N MET A 1 -45.02 -10.97 31.17
CA MET A 1 -44.14 -10.23 30.23
C MET A 1 -42.97 -9.67 31.00
N LYS A 2 -41.75 -10.21 30.79
CA LYS A 2 -40.49 -9.63 31.26
C LYS A 2 -39.57 -9.54 30.05
N THR A 3 -39.37 -8.32 29.56
CA THR A 3 -38.40 -8.00 28.51
C THR A 3 -37.01 -7.95 29.14
N SER A 4 -36.22 -9.00 28.95
CA SER A 4 -34.78 -8.98 29.26
C SER A 4 -34.03 -8.47 28.02
N ILE A 5 -33.98 -7.15 27.88
CA ILE A 5 -33.15 -6.44 26.91
C ILE A 5 -31.78 -6.35 27.57
N GLY A 6 -30.94 -7.36 27.36
CA GLY A 6 -29.76 -7.49 28.21
C GLY A 6 -28.47 -7.94 27.55
N HIS A 7 -28.40 -8.23 26.25
CA HIS A 7 -27.18 -8.81 25.64
C HIS A 7 -26.76 -8.18 24.30
N LEU A 8 -27.26 -7.00 23.95
CA LEU A 8 -26.92 -6.32 22.68
C LEU A 8 -25.98 -5.12 22.89
N ILE A 9 -24.94 -5.26 23.72
CA ILE A 9 -23.91 -4.22 23.93
C ILE A 9 -22.50 -4.85 23.89
N LEU A 10 -22.27 -5.83 23.02
CA LEU A 10 -20.98 -6.54 22.97
C LEU A 10 -20.29 -6.58 21.59
N LEU A 11 -20.76 -5.86 20.56
CA LEU A 11 -20.18 -6.03 19.21
C LEU A 11 -20.02 -4.76 18.35
N THR A 12 -20.13 -3.58 18.94
CA THR A 12 -20.03 -2.31 18.18
C THR A 12 -18.72 -1.55 18.37
N THR A 13 -17.80 -2.02 19.23
CA THR A 13 -16.55 -1.31 19.56
C THR A 13 -15.31 -1.78 18.78
N LEU A 14 -15.42 -2.77 17.88
CA LEU A 14 -14.27 -3.35 17.16
C LEU A 14 -14.08 -2.90 15.70
N LEU A 15 -14.72 -1.80 15.27
CA LEU A 15 -14.63 -1.32 13.87
C LEU A 15 -13.90 0.01 13.69
N PHE A 16 -13.36 0.59 14.76
CA PHE A 16 -12.42 1.69 14.61
C PHE A 16 -11.01 1.12 14.38
N ALA A 17 -10.80 0.55 13.20
CA ALA A 17 -9.45 0.51 12.63
C ALA A 17 -9.06 1.97 12.37
N SER A 18 -8.61 2.66 13.42
CA SER A 18 -8.18 4.04 13.34
C SER A 18 -6.95 4.05 12.46
N CYS A 19 -7.09 4.70 11.32
CA CYS A 19 -5.99 5.09 10.48
C CYS A 19 -4.93 5.83 11.32
N GLU A 20 -3.87 5.16 11.73
CA GLU A 20 -2.74 5.84 12.37
C GLU A 20 -2.06 6.70 11.30
N CYS A 21 -2.29 8.00 11.38
CA CYS A 21 -1.68 8.96 10.47
C CYS A 21 -0.15 8.86 10.54
N ILE A 22 0.49 8.86 9.39
CA ILE A 22 1.93 9.05 9.30
C ILE A 22 2.17 10.52 8.94
N SER A 23 3.05 11.18 9.69
CA SER A 23 3.39 12.62 9.55
C SER A 23 4.10 12.98 8.23
N THR A 24 4.24 12.05 7.29
CA THR A 24 4.91 12.27 6.00
C THR A 24 3.90 12.12 4.87
N ASP A 25 3.80 13.15 4.02
CA ASP A 25 2.88 13.13 2.87
C ASP A 25 3.15 11.96 1.92
N GLU A 26 4.41 11.54 1.76
CA GLU A 26 4.79 10.33 1.00
C GLU A 26 5.79 9.46 1.79
N SER A 27 5.66 8.15 1.66
CA SER A 27 6.66 7.18 2.15
C SER A 27 6.91 6.07 1.14
N ILE A 28 8.07 5.40 1.25
CA ILE A 28 8.42 4.30 0.35
C ILE A 28 7.48 3.11 0.62
N SER A 29 6.81 2.66 -0.44
CA SER A 29 5.99 1.45 -0.43
C SER A 29 6.84 0.21 -0.67
N PRO A 30 6.84 -0.77 0.24
CA PRO A 30 7.62 -1.99 0.05
C PRO A 30 7.04 -2.85 -1.07
N ILE A 31 7.94 -3.43 -1.85
CA ILE A 31 7.64 -4.43 -2.87
C ILE A 31 7.45 -5.77 -2.15
N ILE A 32 6.34 -6.45 -2.44
CA ILE A 32 5.99 -7.75 -1.85
C ILE A 32 6.13 -8.90 -2.84
N ASP A 33 6.02 -8.62 -4.14
CA ASP A 33 6.13 -9.63 -5.19
C ASP A 33 6.41 -8.97 -6.55
N THR A 34 6.92 -9.76 -7.51
CA THR A 34 7.21 -9.33 -8.87
C THR A 34 6.99 -10.45 -9.88
N GLU A 35 6.32 -10.14 -11.00
CA GLU A 35 6.23 -11.02 -12.17
C GLU A 35 7.22 -10.53 -13.23
N LEU A 36 8.49 -10.93 -13.10
CA LEU A 36 9.54 -10.60 -14.06
C LEU A 36 9.71 -11.73 -15.09
N PRO A 37 9.80 -11.43 -16.39
CA PRO A 37 10.18 -12.43 -17.38
C PRO A 37 11.62 -12.88 -17.15
N SER A 38 11.90 -14.18 -17.28
CA SER A 38 13.24 -14.74 -17.16
C SER A 38 14.16 -14.38 -18.33
N SER A 39 13.57 -14.06 -19.49
CA SER A 39 14.28 -13.68 -20.71
C SER A 39 13.39 -12.87 -21.65
N THR A 40 14.02 -12.10 -22.55
CA THR A 40 13.34 -11.33 -23.61
C THR A 40 14.23 -11.28 -24.85
N THR A 41 13.65 -10.89 -26.00
CA THR A 41 14.43 -10.64 -27.22
C THR A 41 15.02 -9.23 -27.21
N ILE A 42 16.20 -9.06 -27.81
CA ILE A 42 16.82 -7.75 -27.98
C ILE A 42 15.94 -6.90 -28.91
N GLY A 43 15.67 -5.66 -28.50
CA GLY A 43 14.85 -4.71 -29.27
C GLY A 43 13.36 -4.77 -28.94
N GLU A 44 12.92 -5.71 -28.10
CA GLU A 44 11.53 -5.77 -27.63
C GLU A 44 11.32 -4.96 -26.35
N THR A 45 10.10 -4.44 -26.20
CA THR A 45 9.65 -3.80 -24.96
C THR A 45 9.38 -4.87 -23.90
N ILE A 46 10.07 -4.79 -22.77
CA ILE A 46 9.84 -5.67 -21.63
C ILE A 46 8.69 -5.10 -20.81
N SER A 47 7.63 -5.90 -20.59
CA SER A 47 6.55 -5.59 -19.67
C SER A 47 6.58 -6.56 -18.50
N PHE A 48 6.46 -6.05 -17.27
CA PHE A 48 6.45 -6.83 -16.05
C PHE A 48 5.55 -6.17 -15.01
N LYS A 49 5.11 -6.96 -14.01
CA LYS A 49 4.31 -6.44 -12.91
C LYS A 49 5.13 -6.40 -11.63
N ILE A 50 4.97 -5.33 -10.87
CA ILE A 50 5.48 -5.21 -9.51
C ILE A 50 4.27 -5.05 -8.60
N TYR A 51 4.21 -5.85 -7.55
CA TYR A 51 3.22 -5.73 -6.50
C TYR A 51 3.87 -5.09 -5.29
N HIS A 52 3.30 -3.97 -4.85
CA HIS A 52 3.74 -3.24 -3.67
C HIS A 52 2.53 -2.98 -2.77
N VAL A 53 2.79 -2.71 -1.50
CA VAL A 53 1.73 -2.44 -0.52
C VAL A 53 1.89 -1.08 0.12
N VAL A 54 0.77 -0.56 0.58
CA VAL A 54 0.65 0.63 1.41
C VAL A 54 0.05 0.20 2.75
N PHE A 55 0.55 0.76 3.85
CA PHE A 55 0.26 0.27 5.19
C PHE A 55 -0.97 0.92 5.82
N ASN A 56 -1.40 0.35 6.94
CA ASN A 56 -2.44 0.88 7.84
C ASN A 56 -3.83 1.09 7.21
N GLY A 57 -4.09 0.50 6.03
CA GLY A 57 -5.40 0.57 5.36
C GLY A 57 -5.77 1.95 4.81
N CYS A 58 -4.83 2.89 4.82
CA CYS A 58 -5.10 4.29 4.47
C CYS A 58 -4.18 4.88 3.42
N GLY A 59 -3.05 4.22 3.16
CA GLY A 59 -2.18 4.69 2.11
C GLY A 59 -2.82 4.46 0.74
N GLU A 60 -2.48 5.32 -0.20
CA GLU A 60 -2.83 5.19 -1.61
C GLU A 60 -1.55 5.25 -2.44
N TYR A 61 -1.58 4.65 -3.63
CA TYR A 61 -0.47 4.84 -4.58
C TYR A 61 -0.34 6.32 -4.93
N SER A 62 0.88 6.86 -4.82
CA SER A 62 1.17 8.24 -5.21
C SER A 62 1.89 8.30 -6.54
N ARG A 63 3.10 7.73 -6.58
CA ARG A 63 3.99 7.79 -7.75
C ARG A 63 5.06 6.71 -7.69
N GLN A 64 5.78 6.58 -8.79
CA GLN A 64 7.01 5.79 -8.87
C GLN A 64 8.16 6.64 -9.41
N GLU A 65 9.37 6.27 -9.02
CA GLU A 65 10.61 6.75 -9.62
C GLU A 65 11.33 5.57 -10.27
N THR A 66 11.78 5.75 -11.50
CA THR A 66 12.57 4.75 -12.23
C THR A 66 13.88 5.38 -12.66
N THR A 67 14.99 4.79 -12.22
CA THR A 67 16.33 5.20 -12.65
C THR A 67 17.03 4.05 -13.34
N ARG A 68 17.93 4.38 -14.27
CA ARG A 68 18.74 3.42 -15.01
C ARG A 68 20.21 3.74 -14.78
N ASP A 69 20.95 2.74 -14.31
CA ASP A 69 22.41 2.78 -14.18
C ASP A 69 23.01 1.60 -14.96
N GLY A 70 23.49 1.89 -16.17
CA GLY A 70 23.96 0.89 -17.13
C GLY A 70 22.91 -0.18 -17.46
N LYS A 71 23.11 -1.38 -16.91
CA LYS A 71 22.22 -2.56 -17.06
C LYS A 71 21.24 -2.73 -15.89
N THR A 72 21.36 -1.92 -14.84
CA THR A 72 20.52 -1.98 -13.66
C THR A 72 19.38 -0.96 -13.80
N ILE A 73 18.14 -1.40 -13.59
CA ILE A 73 16.98 -0.53 -13.45
C ILE A 73 16.56 -0.56 -11.98
N SER A 74 16.51 0.60 -11.35
CA SER A 74 16.00 0.74 -9.98
C SER A 74 14.61 1.38 -10.03
N VAL A 75 13.63 0.74 -9.42
CA VAL A 75 12.27 1.27 -9.30
C VAL A 75 11.94 1.47 -7.83
N LYS A 76 11.43 2.65 -7.48
CA LYS A 76 10.90 2.96 -6.15
C LYS A 76 9.43 3.33 -6.27
N PHE A 77 8.60 2.77 -5.40
CA PHE A 77 7.18 3.09 -5.29
C PHE A 77 6.94 3.92 -4.03
N TYR A 78 6.09 4.93 -4.14
CA TYR A 78 5.73 5.82 -3.05
C TYR A 78 4.23 5.75 -2.79
N GLY A 79 3.89 5.60 -1.51
CA GLY A 79 2.53 5.66 -1.01
C GLY A 79 2.29 7.02 -0.36
N LYS A 80 1.12 7.60 -0.60
CA LYS A 80 0.66 8.81 0.07
C LYS A 80 -0.30 8.46 1.18
N TYR A 81 -0.16 9.13 2.32
CA TYR A 81 -0.98 8.88 3.51
C TYR A 81 -1.72 10.16 3.90
N PRO A 82 -2.91 10.06 4.52
CA PRO A 82 -3.64 11.23 4.99
C PRO A 82 -2.80 12.03 5.98
N SER A 83 -2.59 13.31 5.68
CA SER A 83 -1.93 14.23 6.62
C SER A 83 -2.82 14.37 7.86
N CYS A 84 -2.27 14.11 9.03
CA CYS A 84 -2.99 14.36 10.27
C CYS A 84 -3.16 15.88 10.42
N LYS A 85 -4.40 16.38 10.33
CA LYS A 85 -4.71 17.73 10.80
C LYS A 85 -4.52 17.71 12.31
N MET A 86 -3.39 18.23 12.80
CA MET A 86 -3.21 18.58 14.20
C MET A 86 -4.18 19.70 14.59
#